data_AF-A0A954WHM2-F1
#
_entry.id   AF-A0A954WHM2-F1
#
_cell.length_a   1.000
_cell.length_b   1.000
_cell.length_c   1.000
_cell.angle_alpha   90.00
_cell.angle_beta   90.00
_cell.angle_gamma   90.00
#
_symmetry.space_group_name_H-M   'P 1'
#
loop_
_entity.id
_entity.type
_entity.pdbx_description
1 polymer ?
#
loop_
_entity_poly.entity_id
_entity_poly.type
_entity_poly.pdbx_seq_one_letter_code
_entity_poly.pdbx_strand_id
1 'polypeptide(L)'
;RLADQTEATFKLLDKFHSHYQRFKSQYRALRFDDVTQGLARAADAVQVDNASFRLDARLRHLLLDEFQDTSLAQWTVLRPFAQRITAAKSDGSFFCVGDVKQAIYGWRGGVAEIFDAVDSELQDIETTPLDTSFRSSPVVIDTVNRIFEHLQDHENLGELASAVVNWQRQFNRHQTARAKYNGYTCLQAARRPNDDEPDDQKQTTLRYAAEEVARLSQLAPGHSIGVLVRRNEAVRQLIFHLRDLGIDASEEGGNTLLDSAAVRVLLSLIQLADHPGDQVAAYHLETSPLANDLHALAVRPRSEASDDESTDEPTPTPSLLQPRSAGRVARLIRRQLMSDGYGPTIYYWSRRLADACNQRELRRLEKLLGLAYAYEATATTRPRDFLQFVETQKVRDPSAADVRVMTVHQSKGLQFDIVVVTELETDLIGQRDQLVTGRPSRTSPIDRVCRRASKEVRALLPESWQRLFTEADELDMAESLCVLYVAVTRAIHALHLIVGPSSETERSLHKTFGGLVRAALTDGERIEPQAIAFEHGDKHWYENPGVERTARRTSSTAPTESLTPLPVRLAAPAERRSRNLERVSPSGLEGGSRV
;
A
#
# COMPACT_ATOMS: atom_id res chain seq x y z
N ARG A 1 -38.57 -7.13 -6.05
CA ARG A 1 -37.67 -6.76 -4.92
C ARG A 1 -36.21 -6.59 -5.35
N LEU A 2 -35.48 -7.61 -5.81
CA LEU A 2 -34.07 -7.46 -6.20
C LEU A 2 -33.90 -6.44 -7.35
N ALA A 3 -34.76 -6.53 -8.37
CA ALA A 3 -34.81 -5.57 -9.47
C ALA A 3 -35.06 -4.14 -8.96
N ASP A 4 -36.12 -3.92 -8.18
CA ASP A 4 -36.46 -2.61 -7.61
C ASP A 4 -35.32 -2.03 -6.76
N GLN A 5 -34.65 -2.84 -5.94
CA GLN A 5 -33.50 -2.42 -5.15
C GLN A 5 -32.30 -2.06 -6.02
N THR A 6 -32.05 -2.82 -7.09
CA THR A 6 -30.98 -2.54 -8.04
C THR A 6 -31.25 -1.24 -8.78
N GLU A 7 -32.47 -1.03 -9.27
CA GLU A 7 -32.89 0.19 -9.96
C GLU A 7 -32.85 1.42 -9.03
N ALA A 8 -33.33 1.29 -7.80
CA ALA A 8 -33.25 2.36 -6.80
C ALA A 8 -31.79 2.72 -6.46
N THR A 9 -30.91 1.71 -6.36
CA THR A 9 -29.48 1.93 -6.12
C THR A 9 -28.85 2.68 -7.30
N PHE A 10 -29.14 2.28 -8.53
CA PHE A 10 -28.68 2.98 -9.73
C PHE A 10 -29.15 4.45 -9.75
N LYS A 11 -30.44 4.70 -9.54
CA LYS A 11 -31.01 6.06 -9.50
C LYS A 11 -30.37 6.94 -8.43
N LEU A 12 -30.03 6.36 -7.27
CA LEU A 12 -29.34 7.09 -6.21
C LEU A 12 -27.89 7.41 -6.59
N LEU A 13 -27.15 6.43 -7.11
CA LEU A 13 -25.75 6.61 -7.51
C LEU A 13 -25.61 7.60 -8.67
N ASP A 14 -26.54 7.60 -9.63
CA ASP A 14 -26.55 8.54 -10.75
C ASP A 14 -26.77 9.99 -10.29
N LYS A 15 -27.73 10.21 -9.37
CA LYS A 15 -27.94 11.51 -8.73
C LYS A 15 -26.70 11.96 -7.96
N PHE A 16 -26.14 11.07 -7.15
CA PHE A 16 -24.92 11.34 -6.40
C PHE A 16 -23.76 11.72 -7.35
N HIS A 17 -23.53 10.93 -8.40
CA HIS A 17 -22.49 11.19 -9.40
C HIS A 17 -22.67 12.57 -10.04
N SER A 18 -23.89 12.91 -10.46
CA SER A 18 -24.19 14.20 -11.07
C SER A 18 -23.90 15.39 -10.14
N HIS A 19 -24.34 15.31 -8.87
CA HIS A 19 -24.05 16.34 -7.87
C HIS A 19 -22.55 16.43 -7.55
N TYR A 20 -21.89 15.29 -7.44
CA TYR A 20 -20.47 15.19 -7.14
C TYR A 20 -19.61 15.77 -8.27
N GLN A 21 -19.94 15.52 -9.53
CA GLN A 21 -19.26 16.12 -10.69
C GLN A 21 -19.48 17.64 -10.74
N ARG A 22 -20.70 18.12 -10.47
CA ARG A 22 -20.99 19.56 -10.39
C ARG A 22 -20.16 20.23 -9.29
N PHE A 23 -20.09 19.61 -8.12
CA PHE A 23 -19.28 20.11 -7.00
C PHE A 23 -17.80 20.22 -7.40
N LYS A 24 -17.19 19.15 -7.93
CA LYS A 24 -15.80 19.21 -8.39
C LYS A 24 -15.55 20.29 -9.44
N SER A 25 -16.46 20.46 -10.40
CA SER A 25 -16.37 21.49 -11.43
C SER A 25 -16.43 22.91 -10.84
N GLN A 26 -17.26 23.16 -9.83
CA GLN A 26 -17.35 24.46 -9.16
C GLN A 26 -16.05 24.84 -8.46
N TYR A 27 -15.39 23.87 -7.83
CA TYR A 27 -14.10 24.06 -7.15
C TYR A 27 -12.88 23.91 -8.08
N ARG A 28 -13.11 23.68 -9.39
CA ARG A 28 -12.05 23.43 -10.39
C ARG A 28 -11.08 22.32 -9.95
N ALA A 29 -11.60 21.33 -9.24
CA ALA A 29 -10.83 20.23 -8.70
C ALA A 29 -10.95 19.00 -9.59
N LEU A 30 -9.85 18.28 -9.76
CA LEU A 30 -9.79 16.98 -10.41
C LEU A 30 -9.17 15.96 -9.45
N ARG A 31 -9.72 14.75 -9.44
CA ARG A 31 -9.05 13.59 -8.85
C ARG A 31 -8.23 12.86 -9.91
N PHE A 32 -7.34 11.99 -9.48
CA PHE A 32 -6.53 11.16 -10.38
C PHE A 32 -7.40 10.39 -11.40
N ASP A 33 -8.46 9.72 -10.94
CA ASP A 33 -9.39 8.98 -11.81
C ASP A 33 -10.12 9.85 -12.84
N ASP A 34 -10.33 11.13 -12.55
CA ASP A 34 -11.04 12.04 -13.45
C ASP A 34 -10.23 12.30 -14.72
N VAL A 35 -8.90 12.28 -14.62
CA VAL A 35 -8.01 12.43 -15.77
C VAL A 35 -8.18 11.24 -16.71
N THR A 36 -8.07 10.02 -16.17
CA THR A 36 -8.21 8.78 -16.95
C THR A 36 -9.61 8.64 -17.55
N GLN A 37 -10.66 8.86 -16.77
CA GLN A 37 -12.04 8.78 -17.26
C GLN A 37 -12.36 9.89 -18.27
N GLY A 38 -11.85 11.10 -18.04
CA GLY A 38 -12.00 12.23 -18.97
C GLY A 38 -11.36 11.92 -20.32
N LEU A 39 -10.14 11.39 -20.32
CA LEU A 39 -9.45 10.94 -21.53
C LEU A 39 -10.19 9.79 -22.22
N ALA A 40 -10.68 8.80 -21.47
CA ALA A 40 -11.41 7.66 -22.03
C ALA A 40 -12.74 8.08 -22.68
N ARG A 41 -13.51 8.97 -22.03
CA ARG A 41 -14.75 9.54 -22.63
C ARG A 41 -14.46 10.37 -23.86
N ALA A 42 -13.31 11.04 -23.87
CA ALA A 42 -12.86 11.81 -25.00
C ALA A 42 -12.16 10.94 -26.05
N ALA A 43 -11.91 9.63 -25.84
CA ALA A 43 -11.09 8.83 -26.73
C ALA A 43 -11.66 8.78 -28.16
N ASP A 44 -12.99 8.71 -28.30
CA ASP A 44 -13.65 8.76 -29.62
C ASP A 44 -13.54 10.15 -30.28
N ALA A 45 -13.48 11.23 -29.49
CA ALA A 45 -13.37 12.62 -29.96
C ALA A 45 -11.90 13.09 -30.12
N VAL A 46 -10.99 12.50 -29.34
CA VAL A 46 -9.55 12.66 -29.37
C VAL A 46 -9.05 11.61 -30.35
N GLN A 47 -9.29 11.87 -31.63
CA GLN A 47 -8.59 11.14 -32.68
C GLN A 47 -7.10 11.12 -32.32
N VAL A 48 -6.48 9.94 -32.43
CA VAL A 48 -5.04 9.73 -32.17
C VAL A 48 -4.19 10.81 -32.85
N ASP A 49 -4.64 11.33 -33.99
CA ASP A 49 -4.00 12.40 -34.74
C ASP A 49 -4.08 13.76 -34.05
N ASN A 50 -5.18 14.10 -33.37
CA ASN A 50 -5.29 15.33 -32.58
C ASN A 50 -4.42 15.26 -31.32
N ALA A 51 -4.36 14.09 -30.66
CA ALA A 51 -3.42 13.88 -29.56
C ALA A 51 -1.96 13.99 -30.04
N SER A 52 -1.62 13.31 -31.13
CA SER A 52 -0.28 13.38 -31.76
C SER A 52 0.06 14.81 -32.17
N PHE A 53 -0.91 15.57 -32.68
CA PHE A 53 -0.77 16.97 -33.07
C PHE A 53 -0.55 17.90 -31.87
N ARG A 54 -1.26 17.69 -30.75
CA ARG A 54 -1.09 18.48 -29.52
C ARG A 54 0.20 18.14 -28.79
N LEU A 55 0.62 16.88 -28.82
CA LEU A 55 1.91 16.44 -28.30
C LEU A 55 3.07 16.88 -29.21
N ASP A 56 2.79 17.34 -30.43
CA ASP A 56 3.77 17.62 -31.49
C ASP A 56 4.75 16.45 -31.70
N ALA A 57 4.24 15.23 -31.52
CA ALA A 57 5.05 14.02 -31.51
C ALA A 57 4.25 12.84 -32.06
N ARG A 58 4.94 11.91 -32.74
CA ARG A 58 4.39 10.63 -33.17
C ARG A 58 4.96 9.53 -32.29
N LEU A 59 4.10 8.84 -31.57
CA LEU A 59 4.46 7.62 -30.85
C LEU A 59 4.76 6.52 -31.87
N ARG A 60 6.01 6.07 -31.90
CA ARG A 60 6.49 4.94 -32.71
C ARG A 60 6.55 3.63 -31.93
N HIS A 61 6.93 3.71 -30.66
CA HIS A 61 7.03 2.55 -29.78
C HIS A 61 6.14 2.76 -28.56
N LEU A 62 5.37 1.74 -28.19
CA LEU A 62 4.55 1.71 -26.98
C LEU A 62 4.98 0.52 -26.13
N LEU A 63 5.55 0.81 -24.96
CA LEU A 63 6.01 -0.19 -24.00
C LEU A 63 5.15 -0.09 -22.75
N LEU A 64 4.47 -1.19 -22.39
CA LEU A 64 3.60 -1.26 -21.22
C LEU A 64 4.14 -2.31 -20.25
N ASP A 65 4.47 -1.90 -19.04
CA ASP A 65 4.86 -2.78 -17.94
C ASP A 65 3.67 -2.98 -16.99
N GLU A 66 3.68 -4.06 -16.21
CA GLU A 66 2.60 -4.44 -15.28
C GLU A 66 1.21 -4.44 -15.96
N PHE A 67 1.14 -4.91 -17.20
CA PHE A 67 -0.06 -4.76 -18.04
C PHE A 67 -1.31 -5.41 -17.45
N GLN A 68 -1.16 -6.43 -16.60
CA GLN A 68 -2.24 -7.09 -15.86
C GLN A 68 -2.99 -6.15 -14.89
N ASP A 69 -2.37 -5.03 -14.46
CA ASP A 69 -3.00 -4.03 -13.60
C ASP A 69 -3.67 -2.90 -14.40
N THR A 70 -3.69 -2.99 -15.73
CA THR A 70 -4.30 -1.98 -16.61
C THR A 70 -5.82 -2.00 -16.44
N SER A 71 -6.41 -0.82 -16.25
CA SER A 71 -7.85 -0.64 -16.22
C SER A 71 -8.46 -0.50 -17.62
N LEU A 72 -9.75 -0.80 -17.75
CA LEU A 72 -10.48 -0.59 -19.01
C LEU A 72 -10.41 0.85 -19.53
N ALA A 73 -10.44 1.84 -18.64
CA ALA A 73 -10.36 3.23 -19.04
C ALA A 73 -8.97 3.57 -19.59
N GLN A 74 -7.90 3.05 -18.99
CA GLN A 74 -6.54 3.18 -19.53
C GLN A 74 -6.42 2.47 -20.89
N TRP A 75 -6.91 1.24 -21.01
CA TRP A 75 -6.86 0.53 -22.28
C TRP A 75 -7.67 1.22 -23.38
N THR A 76 -8.87 1.74 -23.08
CA THR A 76 -9.66 2.55 -24.03
C THR A 76 -8.85 3.71 -24.60
N VAL A 77 -7.99 4.35 -23.79
CA VAL A 77 -7.12 5.46 -24.24
C VAL A 77 -5.91 4.95 -25.03
N LEU A 78 -5.29 3.84 -24.61
CA LEU A 78 -4.04 3.33 -25.18
C LEU A 78 -4.27 2.49 -26.46
N ARG A 79 -5.38 1.78 -26.54
CA ARG A 79 -5.73 0.84 -27.62
C ARG A 79 -5.63 1.48 -29.01
N PRO A 80 -6.16 2.68 -29.28
CA PRO A 80 -6.02 3.32 -30.59
C PRO A 80 -4.56 3.59 -31.00
N PHE A 81 -3.69 3.90 -30.04
CA PHE A 81 -2.26 4.06 -30.31
C PHE A 81 -1.60 2.72 -30.63
N ALA A 82 -1.90 1.68 -29.85
CA ALA A 82 -1.42 0.33 -30.11
C ALA A 82 -1.83 -0.17 -31.49
N GLN A 83 -3.11 -0.04 -31.85
CA GLN A 83 -3.64 -0.42 -33.16
C GLN A 83 -2.97 0.33 -34.32
N ARG A 84 -2.72 1.65 -34.17
CA ARG A 84 -2.04 2.43 -35.20
C ARG A 84 -0.59 1.97 -35.39
N ILE A 85 0.12 1.70 -34.28
CA ILE A 85 1.52 1.28 -34.31
C ILE A 85 1.66 -0.11 -34.96
N THR A 86 0.80 -1.07 -34.59
CA THR A 86 0.84 -2.43 -35.14
C THR A 86 0.38 -2.46 -36.60
N ALA A 87 -0.63 -1.65 -36.98
CA ALA A 87 -1.11 -1.59 -38.37
C ALA A 87 -0.13 -0.90 -39.33
N ALA A 88 0.73 0.01 -38.85
CA ALA A 88 1.63 0.78 -39.71
C ALA A 88 2.74 -0.07 -40.38
N LYS A 89 3.05 -1.27 -39.85
CA LYS A 89 4.07 -2.23 -40.35
C LYS A 89 5.47 -1.64 -40.64
N SER A 90 5.75 -0.40 -40.24
CA SER A 90 6.98 0.34 -40.46
C SER A 90 7.54 0.86 -39.14
N ASP A 91 8.84 0.67 -38.87
CA ASP A 91 9.68 1.26 -37.78
C ASP A 91 9.07 1.43 -36.37
N GLY A 92 7.93 0.83 -36.06
CA GLY A 92 7.20 0.96 -34.81
C GLY A 92 7.00 -0.38 -34.12
N SER A 93 6.86 -0.38 -32.80
CA SER A 93 6.65 -1.60 -32.03
C SER A 93 5.69 -1.40 -30.87
N PHE A 94 4.85 -2.40 -30.63
CA PHE A 94 4.07 -2.53 -29.41
C PHE A 94 4.67 -3.66 -28.59
N PHE A 95 4.92 -3.40 -27.31
CA PHE A 95 5.47 -4.37 -26.37
C PHE A 95 4.75 -4.22 -25.03
N CYS A 96 4.14 -5.30 -24.54
CA CYS A 96 3.56 -5.33 -23.22
C CYS A 96 4.10 -6.52 -22.43
N VAL A 97 4.40 -6.30 -21.16
CA VAL A 97 4.78 -7.35 -20.21
C VAL A 97 3.86 -7.31 -19.01
N GLY A 98 3.58 -8.49 -18.48
CA GLY A 98 2.73 -8.63 -17.31
C GLY A 98 2.65 -10.09 -16.88
N ASP A 99 2.14 -10.29 -15.68
CA ASP A 99 1.88 -11.61 -15.12
C ASP A 99 0.50 -11.63 -14.50
N VAL A 100 -0.46 -12.29 -15.15
CA VAL A 100 -1.85 -12.42 -14.67
C VAL A 100 -1.91 -13.04 -13.28
N LYS A 101 -0.94 -13.89 -12.91
CA LYS A 101 -0.81 -14.49 -11.56
C LYS A 101 -0.42 -13.45 -10.49
N GLN A 102 -0.08 -12.23 -10.88
CA GLN A 102 0.25 -11.11 -10.00
C GLN A 102 -0.76 -9.95 -10.13
N ALA A 103 -1.94 -10.20 -10.71
CA ALA A 103 -3.03 -9.24 -10.77
C ALA A 103 -3.75 -9.14 -9.41
N ILE A 104 -3.28 -8.22 -8.56
CA ILE A 104 -3.78 -8.01 -7.18
C ILE A 104 -4.35 -6.60 -6.96
N TYR A 105 -4.60 -5.85 -8.03
CA TYR A 105 -5.17 -4.50 -7.99
C TYR A 105 -6.56 -4.46 -8.65
N GLY A 106 -7.33 -5.55 -8.58
CA GLY A 106 -8.70 -5.62 -9.09
C GLY A 106 -9.60 -4.56 -8.44
N TRP A 107 -9.43 -4.34 -7.14
CA TRP A 107 -10.11 -3.28 -6.38
C TRP A 107 -9.80 -1.84 -6.85
N ARG A 108 -8.70 -1.61 -7.59
CA ARG A 108 -8.37 -0.33 -8.24
C ARG A 108 -8.89 -0.27 -9.69
N GLY A 109 -9.59 -1.29 -10.15
CA GLY A 109 -10.12 -1.40 -11.50
C GLY A 109 -9.15 -1.99 -12.52
N GLY A 110 -8.06 -2.63 -12.09
CA GLY A 110 -7.22 -3.45 -12.97
C GLY A 110 -7.98 -4.66 -13.49
N VAL A 111 -7.84 -4.96 -14.79
CA VAL A 111 -8.60 -6.02 -15.47
C VAL A 111 -7.62 -6.91 -16.22
N ALA A 112 -7.26 -8.03 -15.61
CA ALA A 112 -6.29 -8.95 -16.20
C ALA A 112 -6.80 -9.59 -17.50
N GLU A 113 -8.11 -9.67 -17.69
CA GLU A 113 -8.74 -10.19 -18.90
C GLU A 113 -8.46 -9.34 -20.14
N ILE A 114 -7.98 -8.10 -19.97
CA ILE A 114 -7.47 -7.28 -21.08
C ILE A 114 -6.25 -7.95 -21.72
N PHE A 115 -5.40 -8.60 -20.91
CA PHE A 115 -4.19 -9.29 -21.38
C PHE A 115 -4.54 -10.33 -22.46
N ASP A 116 -5.56 -11.14 -22.20
CA ASP A 116 -6.03 -12.18 -23.11
C ASP A 116 -6.74 -11.62 -24.36
N ALA A 117 -7.20 -10.36 -24.33
CA ALA A 117 -7.86 -9.72 -25.46
C ALA A 117 -6.86 -9.13 -26.46
N VAL A 118 -5.62 -8.85 -26.04
CA VAL A 118 -4.59 -8.17 -26.87
C VAL A 118 -4.36 -8.91 -28.19
N ASP A 119 -4.18 -10.24 -28.14
CA ASP A 119 -3.95 -11.09 -29.32
C ASP A 119 -5.09 -11.04 -30.34
N SER A 120 -6.32 -10.78 -29.87
CA SER A 120 -7.51 -10.67 -30.72
C SER A 120 -7.76 -9.24 -31.23
N GLU A 121 -7.26 -8.22 -30.53
CA GLU A 121 -7.53 -6.81 -30.81
C GLU A 121 -6.42 -6.12 -31.63
N LEU A 122 -5.21 -6.68 -31.65
CA LEU A 122 -4.04 -6.16 -32.35
C LEU A 122 -3.54 -7.16 -33.42
N GLN A 123 -2.94 -6.65 -34.49
CA GLN A 123 -2.33 -7.47 -35.54
C GLN A 123 -0.88 -7.80 -35.21
N ASP A 124 -0.42 -8.98 -35.68
CA ASP A 124 0.99 -9.40 -35.63
C ASP A 124 1.59 -9.39 -34.20
N ILE A 125 0.81 -9.82 -33.19
CA ILE A 125 1.29 -9.99 -31.81
C ILE A 125 1.87 -11.39 -31.61
N GLU A 126 3.07 -11.45 -31.03
CA GLU A 126 3.72 -12.69 -30.61
C GLU A 126 3.76 -12.77 -29.08
N THR A 127 3.21 -13.86 -28.54
CA THR A 127 3.20 -14.11 -27.09
C THR A 127 4.29 -15.11 -26.73
N THR A 128 5.22 -14.70 -25.86
CA THR A 128 6.32 -15.55 -25.37
C THR A 128 6.24 -15.69 -23.84
N PRO A 129 6.05 -16.89 -23.30
CA PRO A 129 6.10 -17.11 -21.84
C PRO A 129 7.53 -17.05 -21.32
N LEU A 130 7.69 -16.48 -20.12
CA LEU A 130 8.97 -16.39 -19.41
C LEU A 130 8.90 -17.15 -18.09
N ASP A 131 9.04 -18.48 -18.17
CA ASP A 131 8.88 -19.36 -17.01
C ASP A 131 10.15 -19.50 -16.15
N THR A 132 11.27 -18.90 -16.56
CA THR A 132 12.55 -18.96 -15.83
C THR A 132 12.72 -17.76 -14.89
N SER A 133 12.78 -18.04 -13.58
CA SER A 133 13.11 -17.07 -12.54
C SER A 133 14.62 -16.83 -12.45
N PHE A 134 15.01 -15.55 -12.46
CA PHE A 134 16.39 -15.12 -12.17
C PHE A 134 16.55 -14.61 -10.73
N ARG A 135 15.49 -14.77 -9.91
CA ARG A 135 15.37 -14.22 -8.56
C ARG A 135 15.66 -15.26 -7.49
N SER A 136 14.95 -16.37 -7.53
CA SER A 136 14.80 -17.27 -6.38
C SER A 136 15.61 -18.55 -6.52
N SER A 137 15.99 -19.13 -5.38
CA SER A 137 16.68 -20.42 -5.30
C SER A 137 15.81 -21.56 -5.86
N PRO A 138 16.42 -22.70 -6.23
CA PRO A 138 15.68 -23.88 -6.69
C PRO A 138 14.65 -24.33 -5.64
N VAL A 139 15.03 -24.32 -4.36
CA VAL A 139 14.18 -24.74 -3.24
C VAL A 139 12.90 -23.89 -3.15
N VAL A 140 13.01 -22.57 -3.30
CA VAL A 140 11.84 -21.68 -3.29
C VAL A 140 10.96 -21.94 -4.51
N ILE A 141 11.54 -22.06 -5.71
CA ILE A 141 10.77 -22.30 -6.95
C ILE A 141 10.06 -23.65 -6.92
N ASP A 142 10.70 -24.69 -6.41
CA ASP A 142 10.10 -26.02 -6.27
C ASP A 142 8.91 -25.99 -5.31
N THR A 143 9.01 -25.28 -4.19
CA THR A 143 7.90 -25.10 -3.24
C THR A 143 6.76 -24.28 -3.86
N VAL A 144 7.05 -23.23 -4.64
CA VAL A 144 6.01 -22.48 -5.38
C VAL A 144 5.30 -23.39 -6.37
N ASN A 145 6.03 -24.20 -7.15
CA ASN A 145 5.43 -25.15 -8.08
C ASN A 145 4.54 -26.15 -7.34
N ARG A 146 4.98 -26.73 -6.22
CA ARG A 146 4.16 -27.66 -5.41
C ARG A 146 2.85 -27.03 -4.95
N ILE A 147 2.89 -25.77 -4.49
CA ILE A 147 1.69 -25.05 -4.03
C ILE A 147 0.67 -24.87 -5.17
N PHE A 148 1.13 -24.51 -6.37
CA PHE A 148 0.24 -24.04 -7.45
C PHE A 148 -0.06 -25.07 -8.55
N GLU A 149 0.77 -26.10 -8.75
CA GLU A 149 0.56 -27.13 -9.78
C GLU A 149 -0.64 -28.05 -9.47
N HIS A 150 -1.06 -28.13 -8.20
CA HIS A 150 -2.02 -29.12 -7.71
C HIS A 150 -3.13 -28.52 -6.82
N LEU A 151 -3.47 -27.24 -7.00
CA LEU A 151 -4.50 -26.58 -6.17
C LEU A 151 -5.87 -27.26 -6.21
N GLN A 152 -6.21 -27.91 -7.32
CA GLN A 152 -7.44 -28.69 -7.50
C GLN A 152 -7.57 -29.88 -6.53
N ASP A 153 -6.47 -30.34 -5.92
CA ASP A 153 -6.45 -31.48 -4.99
C ASP A 153 -7.03 -31.08 -3.62
N HIS A 154 -7.27 -29.79 -3.38
CA HIS A 154 -7.97 -29.33 -2.19
C HIS A 154 -9.47 -29.71 -2.25
N GLU A 155 -9.79 -30.89 -1.71
CA GLU A 155 -11.13 -31.52 -1.75
C GLU A 155 -12.27 -30.61 -1.26
N ASN A 156 -11.97 -29.71 -0.32
CA ASN A 156 -12.98 -28.88 0.36
C ASN A 156 -13.26 -27.53 -0.33
N LEU A 157 -12.90 -27.34 -1.61
CA LEU A 157 -13.16 -26.07 -2.32
C LEU A 157 -14.64 -25.82 -2.64
N GLY A 158 -15.42 -26.88 -2.85
CA GLY A 158 -16.84 -26.79 -3.21
C GLY A 158 -17.05 -25.97 -4.48
N GLU A 159 -17.92 -24.95 -4.42
CA GLU A 159 -18.23 -24.04 -5.54
C GLU A 159 -17.03 -23.25 -6.09
N LEU A 160 -15.92 -23.22 -5.37
CA LEU A 160 -14.72 -22.48 -5.76
C LEU A 160 -13.77 -23.32 -6.62
N ALA A 161 -14.04 -24.62 -6.78
CA ALA A 161 -13.18 -25.53 -7.51
C ALA A 161 -12.99 -25.11 -8.99
N SER A 162 -14.06 -24.65 -9.65
CA SER A 162 -13.96 -24.20 -11.05
C SER A 162 -13.07 -22.98 -11.20
N ALA A 163 -13.16 -22.02 -10.28
CA ALA A 163 -12.33 -20.82 -10.26
C ALA A 163 -10.85 -21.17 -10.09
N VAL A 164 -10.55 -22.10 -9.17
CA VAL A 164 -9.19 -22.60 -8.93
C VAL A 164 -8.62 -23.28 -10.18
N VAL A 165 -9.39 -24.17 -10.80
CA VAL A 165 -8.97 -24.85 -12.04
C VAL A 165 -8.72 -23.84 -13.17
N ASN A 166 -9.58 -22.83 -13.32
CA ASN A 166 -9.41 -21.79 -14.34
C ASN A 166 -8.13 -20.98 -14.12
N TRP A 167 -7.83 -20.60 -12.89
CA TRP A 167 -6.58 -19.91 -12.54
C TRP A 167 -5.35 -20.82 -12.78
N GLN A 168 -5.43 -22.08 -12.36
CA GLN A 168 -4.35 -23.06 -12.49
C GLN A 168 -3.96 -23.34 -13.95
N ARG A 169 -4.90 -23.25 -14.91
CA ARG A 169 -4.58 -23.35 -16.35
C ARG A 169 -3.61 -22.28 -16.86
N GLN A 170 -3.51 -21.16 -16.16
CA GLN A 170 -2.59 -20.07 -16.48
C GLN A 170 -1.23 -20.22 -15.78
N PHE A 171 -1.09 -21.26 -14.94
CA PHE A 171 0.13 -21.55 -14.23
C PHE A 171 1.02 -22.51 -15.04
N ASN A 172 2.15 -21.99 -15.49
CA ASN A 172 3.23 -22.80 -16.03
C ASN A 172 4.24 -23.12 -14.94
N ARG A 173 4.78 -24.34 -14.96
CA ARG A 173 5.87 -24.74 -14.08
C ARG A 173 7.06 -23.80 -14.22
N HIS A 174 7.49 -23.22 -13.11
CA HIS A 174 8.63 -22.31 -13.07
C HIS A 174 9.97 -23.06 -12.97
N GLN A 175 11.00 -22.47 -13.58
CA GLN A 175 12.39 -22.91 -13.47
C GLN A 175 13.24 -21.81 -12.85
N THR A 176 14.46 -22.11 -12.42
CA THR A 176 15.40 -21.08 -11.94
C THR A 176 16.72 -21.08 -12.69
N ALA A 177 17.19 -19.89 -13.05
CA ALA A 177 18.55 -19.67 -13.54
C ALA A 177 19.59 -19.63 -12.39
N ARG A 178 19.14 -19.60 -11.13
CA ARG A 178 19.98 -19.53 -9.94
C ARG A 178 20.27 -20.91 -9.35
N ALA A 179 20.69 -21.86 -10.20
CA ALA A 179 20.92 -23.26 -9.81
C ALA A 179 21.93 -23.46 -8.65
N LYS A 180 22.79 -22.46 -8.37
CA LYS A 180 23.77 -22.49 -7.28
C LYS A 180 23.26 -21.91 -5.96
N TYR A 181 22.12 -21.24 -5.95
CA TYR A 181 21.61 -20.62 -4.72
C TYR A 181 21.13 -21.71 -3.77
N ASN A 182 21.62 -21.68 -2.54
CA ASN A 182 21.04 -22.48 -1.48
C ASN A 182 19.76 -21.80 -0.98
N GLY A 183 18.86 -22.60 -0.40
CA GLY A 183 17.59 -22.09 0.09
C GLY A 183 16.91 -23.05 1.05
N TYR A 184 15.85 -22.55 1.65
CA TYR A 184 15.08 -23.25 2.67
C TYR A 184 13.63 -22.85 2.62
N THR A 185 12.72 -23.81 2.68
CA THR A 185 11.30 -23.51 2.85
C THR A 185 10.70 -24.40 3.91
N CYS A 186 9.87 -23.82 4.79
CA CYS A 186 9.12 -24.60 5.76
C CYS A 186 7.67 -24.12 5.91
N LEU A 187 6.81 -25.07 6.28
CA LEU A 187 5.49 -24.82 6.84
C LEU A 187 5.53 -25.23 8.31
N GLN A 188 5.23 -24.30 9.21
CA GLN A 188 5.24 -24.55 10.64
C GLN A 188 4.00 -24.01 11.33
N ALA A 189 3.53 -24.72 12.35
CA ALA A 189 2.44 -24.27 13.20
C ALA A 189 2.96 -23.43 14.37
N ALA A 190 2.25 -22.35 14.67
CA ALA A 190 2.43 -21.62 15.91
C ALA A 190 2.06 -22.48 17.14
N ARG A 191 2.45 -22.02 18.33
CA ARG A 191 1.95 -22.59 19.58
C ARG A 191 0.48 -22.24 19.81
N ARG A 192 -0.16 -22.97 20.73
CA ARG A 192 -1.46 -22.59 21.27
C ARG A 192 -1.32 -21.41 22.25
N PRO A 193 -2.40 -20.63 22.49
CA PRO A 193 -2.42 -19.64 23.56
C PRO A 193 -2.14 -20.32 24.90
N ASN A 194 -1.35 -19.66 25.74
CA ASN A 194 -1.14 -20.09 27.12
C ASN A 194 -2.29 -19.60 28.01
N ASP A 195 -2.41 -20.13 29.23
CA ASP A 195 -3.47 -19.73 30.19
C ASP A 195 -3.48 -18.22 30.51
N ASP A 196 -2.33 -17.56 30.43
CA ASP A 196 -2.17 -16.11 30.68
C ASP A 196 -2.52 -15.23 29.47
N GLU A 197 -2.89 -15.83 28.34
CA GLU A 197 -3.13 -15.13 27.07
C GLU A 197 -4.61 -15.15 26.69
N PRO A 198 -5.08 -14.16 25.91
CA PRO A 198 -6.41 -14.24 25.33
C PRO A 198 -6.52 -15.52 24.49
N ASP A 199 -7.66 -16.21 24.57
CA ASP A 199 -7.99 -17.37 23.73
C ASP A 199 -8.27 -16.93 22.28
N ASP A 200 -7.21 -16.43 21.63
CA ASP A 200 -7.18 -15.95 20.26
C ASP A 200 -5.94 -16.49 19.54
N GLN A 201 -6.14 -17.59 18.82
CA GLN A 201 -5.07 -18.23 18.04
C GLN A 201 -4.43 -17.29 17.00
N LYS A 202 -5.17 -16.29 16.49
CA LYS A 202 -4.61 -15.36 15.48
C LYS A 202 -3.56 -14.45 16.10
N GLN A 203 -3.83 -13.90 17.28
CA GLN A 203 -2.87 -13.08 18.02
C GLN A 203 -1.64 -13.90 18.42
N THR A 204 -1.85 -15.12 18.90
CA THR A 204 -0.74 -16.02 19.26
C THR A 204 0.14 -16.36 18.05
N THR A 205 -0.46 -16.57 16.88
CA THR A 205 0.27 -16.82 15.62
C THR A 205 1.09 -15.60 15.20
N LEU A 206 0.55 -14.38 15.32
CA LEU A 206 1.31 -13.14 15.01
C LEU A 206 2.49 -12.94 15.95
N ARG A 207 2.32 -13.18 17.26
CA ARG A 207 3.44 -13.09 18.21
C ARG A 207 4.49 -14.16 17.94
N TYR A 208 4.07 -15.40 17.69
CA TYR A 208 5.00 -16.48 17.30
C TYR A 208 5.76 -16.15 16.01
N ALA A 209 5.11 -15.53 15.03
CA ALA A 209 5.78 -15.04 13.83
C ALA A 209 6.83 -13.95 14.14
N ALA A 210 6.56 -13.06 15.11
CA ALA A 210 7.56 -12.08 15.56
C ALA A 210 8.75 -12.74 16.26
N GLU A 211 8.51 -13.75 17.11
CA GLU A 211 9.55 -14.57 17.76
C GLU A 211 10.44 -15.26 16.71
N GLU A 212 9.83 -15.85 15.69
CA GLU A 212 10.54 -16.52 14.61
C GLU A 212 11.36 -15.53 13.75
N VAL A 213 10.79 -14.36 13.43
CA VAL A 213 11.52 -13.30 12.72
C VAL A 213 12.70 -12.79 13.54
N ALA A 214 12.55 -12.64 14.85
CA ALA A 214 13.66 -12.27 15.74
C ALA A 214 14.77 -13.32 15.72
N ARG A 215 14.41 -14.61 15.78
CA ARG A 215 15.35 -15.74 15.67
C ARG A 215 16.09 -15.72 14.33
N LEU A 216 15.37 -15.54 13.22
CA LEU A 216 15.94 -15.49 11.86
C LEU A 216 16.88 -14.29 11.69
N SER A 217 16.50 -13.13 12.22
CA SER A 217 17.35 -11.92 12.20
C SER A 217 18.67 -12.11 12.95
N GLN A 218 18.69 -12.95 13.98
CA GLN A 218 19.90 -13.28 14.74
C GLN A 218 20.75 -14.36 14.06
N LEU A 219 20.12 -15.36 13.43
CA LEU A 219 20.82 -16.45 12.74
C LEU A 219 21.44 -16.02 11.41
N ALA A 220 20.77 -15.15 10.67
CA ALA A 220 21.18 -14.71 9.34
C ALA A 220 21.45 -13.19 9.31
N PRO A 221 22.38 -12.65 10.14
CA PRO A 221 22.56 -11.21 10.27
C PRO A 221 22.97 -10.57 8.93
N GLY A 222 22.29 -9.47 8.60
CA GLY A 222 22.51 -8.73 7.36
C GLY A 222 21.89 -9.34 6.10
N HIS A 223 20.96 -10.29 6.27
CA HIS A 223 19.99 -10.67 5.26
C HIS A 223 18.68 -9.91 5.47
N SER A 224 18.05 -9.52 4.37
CA SER A 224 16.78 -8.83 4.38
C SER A 224 15.62 -9.80 4.69
N ILE A 225 14.72 -9.40 5.58
CA ILE A 225 13.53 -10.15 5.98
C ILE A 225 12.27 -9.36 5.64
N GLY A 226 11.45 -9.92 4.74
CA GLY A 226 10.11 -9.43 4.45
C GLY A 226 9.07 -10.21 5.22
N VAL A 227 8.35 -9.56 6.13
CA VAL A 227 7.21 -10.16 6.85
C VAL A 227 5.92 -9.72 6.16
N LEU A 228 5.25 -10.66 5.50
CA LEU A 228 4.09 -10.41 4.66
C LEU A 228 2.80 -10.80 5.37
N VAL A 229 1.87 -9.85 5.44
CA VAL A 229 0.54 -9.98 6.05
C VAL A 229 -0.55 -9.51 5.08
N ARG A 230 -1.83 -9.77 5.39
CA ARG A 230 -2.94 -9.25 4.58
C ARG A 230 -3.38 -7.86 5.03
N ARG A 231 -3.33 -7.57 6.32
CA ARG A 231 -3.96 -6.36 6.90
C ARG A 231 -2.95 -5.40 7.53
N ASN A 232 -3.20 -4.10 7.38
CA ASN A 232 -2.41 -3.05 8.06
C ASN A 232 -2.50 -3.13 9.59
N GLU A 233 -3.55 -3.73 10.15
CA GLU A 233 -3.65 -3.99 11.58
C GLU A 233 -2.57 -4.97 12.05
N ALA A 234 -2.41 -6.10 11.35
CA ALA A 234 -1.37 -7.09 11.63
C ALA A 234 0.04 -6.50 11.46
N VAL A 235 0.24 -5.60 10.48
CA VAL A 235 1.51 -4.86 10.34
C VAL A 235 1.87 -4.13 11.63
N ARG A 236 0.93 -3.37 12.19
CA ARG A 236 1.14 -2.59 13.42
C ARG A 236 1.44 -3.50 14.62
N GLN A 237 0.70 -4.60 14.76
CA GLN A 237 0.89 -5.57 15.85
C GLN A 237 2.25 -6.28 15.76
N LEU A 238 2.65 -6.75 14.59
CA LEU A 238 3.96 -7.39 14.39
C LEU A 238 5.10 -6.42 14.66
N ILE A 239 5.01 -5.18 14.16
CA ILE A 239 6.00 -4.15 14.45
C ILE A 239 6.10 -3.90 15.97
N PHE A 240 4.97 -3.90 16.68
CA PHE A 240 4.97 -3.76 18.13
C PHE A 240 5.68 -4.95 18.81
N HIS A 241 5.33 -6.19 18.47
CA HIS A 241 5.96 -7.38 19.05
C HIS A 241 7.45 -7.50 18.73
N LEU A 242 7.85 -7.18 17.50
CA LEU A 242 9.27 -7.17 17.11
C LEU A 242 10.07 -6.15 17.92
N ARG A 243 9.50 -4.98 18.20
CA ARG A 243 10.15 -3.96 19.03
C ARG A 243 10.28 -4.40 20.49
N ASP A 244 9.27 -5.08 21.01
CA ASP A 244 9.32 -5.66 22.36
C ASP A 244 10.44 -6.71 22.48
N LEU A 245 10.72 -7.43 21.40
CA LEU A 245 11.85 -8.35 21.25
C LEU A 245 13.19 -7.66 20.90
N GLY A 246 13.24 -6.34 20.85
CA GLY A 246 14.45 -5.57 20.54
C GLY A 246 14.87 -5.56 19.07
N ILE A 247 13.99 -5.98 18.15
CA ILE A 247 14.23 -5.98 16.71
C ILE A 247 13.73 -4.66 16.10
N ASP A 248 14.63 -3.94 15.42
CA ASP A 248 14.24 -2.77 14.63
C ASP A 248 13.49 -3.24 13.37
N ALA A 249 12.24 -2.82 13.24
CA ALA A 249 11.35 -3.20 12.15
C ALA A 249 10.61 -1.98 11.61
N SER A 250 10.50 -1.91 10.28
CA SER A 250 9.87 -0.79 9.56
C SER A 250 8.66 -1.23 8.73
N GLU A 251 7.68 -0.33 8.55
CA GLU A 251 6.61 -0.50 7.57
C GLU A 251 7.11 -0.09 6.17
N GLU A 252 6.75 -0.85 5.14
CA GLU A 252 7.05 -0.46 3.75
C GLU A 252 6.26 0.81 3.35
N GLY A 253 6.98 1.85 2.94
CA GLY A 253 6.42 3.19 2.71
C GLY A 253 6.57 4.16 3.89
N GLY A 254 7.05 3.70 5.05
CA GLY A 254 7.25 4.51 6.25
C GLY A 254 6.03 4.55 7.17
N ASN A 255 6.24 4.96 8.42
CA ASN A 255 5.17 5.04 9.42
C ASN A 255 4.63 6.48 9.51
N THR A 256 3.43 6.63 10.05
CA THR A 256 2.97 7.95 10.52
C THR A 256 3.84 8.40 11.69
N LEU A 257 4.00 9.71 11.88
CA LEU A 257 4.71 10.25 13.05
C LEU A 257 3.92 10.11 14.35
N LEU A 258 2.64 9.69 14.26
CA LEU A 258 1.77 9.45 15.41
C LEU A 258 2.20 8.24 16.25
N ASP A 259 3.15 7.43 15.76
CA ASP A 259 3.74 6.32 16.50
C ASP A 259 4.74 6.76 17.60
N SER A 260 5.00 8.06 17.74
CA SER A 260 5.89 8.65 18.74
C SER A 260 5.11 9.44 19.79
N ALA A 261 5.35 9.15 21.07
CA ALA A 261 4.75 9.89 22.18
C ALA A 261 5.13 11.38 22.15
N ALA A 262 6.42 11.68 21.93
CA ALA A 262 6.91 13.05 21.80
C ALA A 262 6.19 13.86 20.69
N VAL A 263 5.98 13.26 19.52
CA VAL A 263 5.22 13.90 18.44
C VAL A 263 3.78 14.15 18.85
N ARG A 264 3.11 13.16 19.48
CA ARG A 264 1.71 13.30 19.93
C ARG A 264 1.54 14.44 20.93
N VAL A 265 2.51 14.66 21.83
CA VAL A 265 2.47 15.79 22.78
C VAL A 265 2.46 17.12 22.03
N LEU A 266 3.32 17.29 21.02
CA LEU A 266 3.32 18.52 20.20
C LEU A 266 2.05 18.68 19.38
N LEU A 267 1.49 17.60 18.83
CA LEU A 267 0.21 17.68 18.13
C LEU A 267 -0.94 18.06 19.07
N SER A 268 -0.93 17.59 20.32
CA SER A 268 -1.88 18.05 21.35
C SER A 268 -1.72 19.53 21.69
N LEU A 269 -0.50 20.08 21.65
CA LEU A 269 -0.26 21.51 21.81
C LEU A 269 -0.94 22.32 20.70
N ILE A 270 -0.80 21.88 19.45
CA ILE A 270 -1.44 22.52 18.30
C ILE A 270 -2.97 22.33 18.33
N GLN A 271 -3.46 21.16 18.76
CA GLN A 271 -4.90 20.91 18.97
C GLN A 271 -5.49 21.87 20.00
N LEU A 272 -4.82 22.06 21.14
CA LEU A 272 -5.25 22.99 22.18
C LEU A 272 -5.26 24.44 21.66
N ALA A 273 -4.31 24.80 20.78
CA ALA A 273 -4.23 26.12 20.17
C ALA A 273 -5.46 26.45 19.32
N ASP A 274 -5.99 25.48 18.56
CA ASP A 274 -7.23 25.62 17.78
C ASP A 274 -8.49 25.49 18.65
N HIS A 275 -8.48 24.53 19.58
CA HIS A 275 -9.61 24.15 20.42
C HIS A 275 -9.23 24.20 21.92
N PRO A 276 -9.25 25.38 22.57
CA PRO A 276 -8.88 25.51 23.99
C PRO A 276 -9.83 24.79 24.96
N GLY A 277 -10.99 24.33 24.48
CA GLY A 277 -11.93 23.50 25.24
C GLY A 277 -11.68 21.99 25.11
N ASP A 278 -10.68 21.55 24.36
CA ASP A 278 -10.35 20.14 24.18
C ASP A 278 -9.69 19.59 25.46
N GLN A 279 -10.49 18.90 26.27
CA GLN A 279 -10.05 18.33 27.53
C GLN A 279 -9.05 17.18 27.36
N VAL A 280 -9.09 16.47 26.22
CA VAL A 280 -8.14 15.38 25.94
C VAL A 280 -6.77 15.96 25.65
N ALA A 281 -6.70 16.99 24.81
CA ALA A 281 -5.45 17.71 24.53
C ALA A 281 -4.90 18.38 25.80
N ALA A 282 -5.75 19.04 26.59
CA ALA A 282 -5.36 19.66 27.85
C ALA A 282 -4.80 18.63 28.84
N TYR A 283 -5.47 17.49 29.03
CA TYR A 283 -5.01 16.41 29.90
C TYR A 283 -3.68 15.82 29.42
N HIS A 284 -3.55 15.57 28.11
CA HIS A 284 -2.32 15.03 27.54
C HIS A 284 -1.13 15.97 27.78
N LEU A 285 -1.32 17.28 27.64
CA LEU A 285 -0.28 18.29 27.92
C LEU A 285 0.03 18.42 29.41
N GLU A 286 -1.00 18.41 30.26
CA GLU A 286 -0.89 18.48 31.73
C GLU A 286 -0.07 17.32 32.30
N THR A 287 -0.15 16.15 31.67
CA THR A 287 0.57 14.93 32.08
C THR A 287 1.89 14.72 31.32
N SER A 288 2.28 15.67 30.48
CA SER A 288 3.50 15.58 29.67
C SER A 288 4.69 16.32 30.32
N PRO A 289 5.93 16.09 29.86
CA PRO A 289 7.09 16.87 30.27
C PRO A 289 6.99 18.39 30.01
N LEU A 290 6.06 18.84 29.15
CA LEU A 290 5.82 20.26 28.88
C LEU A 290 4.94 20.95 29.92
N ALA A 291 4.34 20.23 30.87
CA ALA A 291 3.36 20.78 31.80
C ALA A 291 3.86 22.04 32.52
N ASN A 292 5.06 21.97 33.13
CA ASN A 292 5.66 23.09 33.87
C ASN A 292 5.85 24.34 32.99
N ASP A 293 6.29 24.15 31.75
CA ASP A 293 6.49 25.24 30.80
C ASP A 293 5.17 25.89 30.38
N LEU A 294 4.13 25.07 30.19
CA LEU A 294 2.80 25.54 29.82
C LEU A 294 2.09 26.20 31.01
N HIS A 295 2.30 25.72 32.23
CA HIS A 295 1.84 26.36 33.47
C HIS A 295 2.45 27.75 33.61
N ALA A 296 3.74 27.91 33.35
CA ALA A 296 4.39 29.22 33.37
C ALA A 296 3.78 30.20 32.36
N LEU A 297 3.35 29.73 31.19
CA LEU A 297 2.62 30.53 30.20
C LEU A 297 1.16 30.81 30.58
N ALA A 298 0.55 29.95 31.41
CA ALA A 298 -0.81 30.11 31.89
C ALA A 298 -0.93 31.13 33.04
N VAL A 299 0.18 31.46 33.72
CA VAL A 299 0.22 32.48 34.79
C VAL A 299 -0.21 33.85 34.24
N ARG A 300 -0.96 34.59 35.06
CA ARG A 300 -1.47 35.92 34.69
C ARG A 300 -0.30 36.92 34.70
N PRO A 301 -0.07 37.73 33.64
CA PRO A 301 0.92 38.79 33.71
C PRO A 301 0.51 39.82 34.77
N ARG A 302 1.46 40.24 35.62
CA ARG A 302 1.23 41.22 36.69
C ARG A 302 0.63 42.55 36.21
N SER A 303 0.77 42.89 34.93
CA SER A 303 0.22 44.13 34.33
C SER A 303 -1.29 44.11 34.08
N GLU A 304 -1.97 42.96 34.25
CA GLU A 304 -3.44 42.83 34.15
C GLU A 304 -4.11 42.51 35.50
N ALA A 305 -3.33 42.55 36.59
CA ALA A 305 -3.87 42.53 37.93
C ALA A 305 -4.38 43.95 38.24
N SER A 306 -5.70 44.10 38.45
CA SER A 306 -6.23 45.28 39.12
C SER A 306 -5.55 45.41 40.48
N ASP A 307 -5.20 46.64 40.88
CA ASP A 307 -4.49 46.99 42.13
C ASP A 307 -5.23 46.62 43.44
N ASP A 308 -6.27 45.78 43.38
CA ASP A 308 -7.26 45.59 44.45
C ASP A 308 -7.34 44.15 45.01
N GLU A 309 -6.38 43.27 44.69
CA GLU A 309 -6.29 41.93 45.31
C GLU A 309 -4.91 41.71 45.94
N SER A 310 -4.69 42.35 47.09
CA SER A 310 -3.68 41.92 48.06
C SER A 310 -4.24 40.78 48.91
N THR A 311 -4.23 39.56 48.40
CA THR A 311 -4.38 38.35 49.20
C THR A 311 -3.12 37.50 49.09
N ASP A 312 -2.45 37.32 50.23
CA ASP A 312 -1.25 36.51 50.47
C ASP A 312 -1.51 34.99 50.35
N GLU A 313 -2.47 34.58 49.51
CA GLU A 313 -2.70 33.16 49.22
C GLU A 313 -1.80 32.70 48.07
N PRO A 314 -1.10 31.55 48.19
CA PRO A 314 -0.35 31.00 47.07
C PRO A 314 -1.32 30.74 45.93
N THR A 315 -1.12 31.48 44.82
CA THR A 315 -1.94 31.32 43.62
C THR A 315 -1.86 29.85 43.19
N PRO A 316 -2.98 29.12 43.08
CA PRO A 316 -2.95 27.70 42.73
C PRO A 316 -2.24 27.52 41.39
N THR A 317 -1.36 26.51 41.31
CA THR A 317 -0.65 26.18 40.06
C THR A 317 -1.65 26.12 38.91
N PRO A 318 -1.49 26.92 37.85
CA PRO A 318 -2.51 27.03 36.82
C PRO A 318 -2.60 25.72 36.04
N SER A 319 -3.68 24.96 36.24
CA SER A 319 -3.91 23.72 35.50
C SER A 319 -4.47 24.00 34.10
N LEU A 320 -3.99 23.28 33.09
CA LEU A 320 -4.52 23.36 31.72
C LEU A 320 -5.94 22.80 31.62
N LEU A 321 -6.41 22.01 32.59
CA LEU A 321 -7.80 21.55 32.63
C LEU A 321 -8.78 22.70 32.93
N GLN A 322 -8.30 23.85 33.39
CA GLN A 322 -9.12 25.04 33.58
C GLN A 322 -9.26 25.81 32.25
N PRO A 323 -10.50 26.13 31.79
CA PRO A 323 -10.73 26.78 30.50
C PRO A 323 -10.00 28.11 30.31
N ARG A 324 -9.78 28.86 31.39
CA ARG A 324 -9.06 30.15 31.35
C ARG A 324 -7.56 29.95 31.10
N SER A 325 -6.94 28.99 31.76
CA SER A 325 -5.52 28.65 31.59
C SER A 325 -5.27 28.09 30.20
N ALA A 326 -6.08 27.11 29.77
CA ALA A 326 -6.05 26.58 28.41
C ALA A 326 -6.22 27.68 27.36
N GLY A 327 -7.18 28.58 27.54
CA GLY A 327 -7.43 29.70 26.63
C GLY A 327 -6.26 30.67 26.49
N ARG A 328 -5.50 30.92 27.57
CA ARG A 328 -4.29 31.75 27.53
C ARG A 328 -3.16 31.06 26.76
N VAL A 329 -2.87 29.81 27.11
CA VAL A 329 -1.84 29.01 26.42
C VAL A 329 -2.17 28.89 24.94
N ALA A 330 -3.41 28.54 24.60
CA ALA A 330 -3.87 28.44 23.22
C ALA A 330 -3.68 29.74 22.43
N ARG A 331 -3.94 30.90 23.05
CA ARG A 331 -3.73 32.21 22.42
C ARG A 331 -2.25 32.50 22.18
N LEU A 332 -1.38 32.14 23.12
CA LEU A 332 0.06 32.33 22.99
C LEU A 332 0.64 31.42 21.89
N ILE A 333 0.24 30.15 21.84
CA ILE A 333 0.67 29.23 20.77
C ILE A 333 0.17 29.72 19.41
N ARG A 334 -1.09 30.16 19.28
CA ARG A 334 -1.58 30.76 18.03
C ARG A 334 -0.77 31.99 17.63
N ARG A 335 -0.41 32.85 18.58
CA ARG A 335 0.44 34.01 18.31
C ARG A 335 1.80 33.58 17.78
N GLN A 336 2.42 32.57 18.40
CA GLN A 336 3.72 32.03 17.98
C GLN A 336 3.64 31.43 16.57
N LEU A 337 2.62 30.64 16.27
CA LEU A 337 2.39 30.08 14.92
C LEU A 337 2.22 31.18 13.86
N MET A 338 1.55 32.28 14.20
CA MET A 338 1.35 33.41 13.29
C MET A 338 2.58 34.30 13.13
N SER A 339 3.38 34.50 14.19
CA SER A 339 4.55 35.38 14.14
C SER A 339 5.81 34.69 13.63
N ASP A 340 6.03 33.46 14.09
CA ASP A 340 7.28 32.73 13.89
C ASP A 340 7.12 31.64 12.83
N GLY A 341 5.90 31.26 12.49
CA GLY A 341 5.61 30.14 11.58
C GLY A 341 5.61 28.78 12.27
N TYR A 342 5.23 27.75 11.51
CA TYR A 342 5.10 26.38 12.02
C TYR A 342 6.47 25.76 12.35
N GLY A 343 7.45 25.88 11.46
CA GLY A 343 8.78 25.31 11.66
C GLY A 343 9.45 25.80 12.95
N PRO A 344 9.65 27.12 13.13
CA PRO A 344 10.25 27.67 14.35
C PRO A 344 9.47 27.36 15.63
N THR A 345 8.13 27.40 15.58
CA THR A 345 7.28 27.04 16.73
C THR A 345 7.49 25.58 17.14
N ILE A 346 7.44 24.65 16.18
CA ILE A 346 7.64 23.22 16.46
C ILE A 346 9.07 22.96 16.94
N TYR A 347 10.08 23.62 16.37
CA TYR A 347 11.47 23.52 16.84
C TYR A 347 11.63 23.95 18.31
N TYR A 348 11.04 25.10 18.68
CA TYR A 348 11.09 25.61 20.04
C TYR A 348 10.52 24.61 21.06
N TRP A 349 9.34 24.05 20.78
CA TRP A 349 8.70 23.09 21.69
C TRP A 349 9.37 21.70 21.65
N SER A 350 9.92 21.30 20.51
CA SER A 350 10.72 20.06 20.39
C SER A 350 11.96 20.11 21.29
N ARG A 351 12.65 21.26 21.36
CA ARG A 351 13.81 21.43 22.25
C ARG A 351 13.47 21.27 23.73
N ARG A 352 12.28 21.71 24.16
CA ARG A 352 11.81 21.55 25.54
C ARG A 352 11.43 20.11 25.89
N LEU A 353 11.05 19.32 24.89
CA LEU A 353 10.82 17.87 25.04
C LEU A 353 12.10 17.03 24.96
N ALA A 354 13.18 17.58 24.37
CA ALA A 354 14.35 16.79 23.95
C ALA A 354 14.99 15.98 25.09
N ASP A 355 15.10 16.55 26.30
CA ASP A 355 15.72 15.89 27.45
C ASP A 355 14.91 14.68 27.96
N ALA A 356 13.61 14.64 27.66
CA ALA A 356 12.72 13.54 28.01
C ALA A 356 12.59 12.48 26.90
N CYS A 357 13.22 12.71 25.73
CA CYS A 357 13.06 11.87 24.54
C CYS A 357 14.22 10.88 24.39
N ASN A 358 13.91 9.67 23.94
CA ASN A 358 14.94 8.74 23.45
C ASN A 358 15.41 9.12 22.03
N GLN A 359 16.49 8.49 21.54
CA GLN A 359 17.08 8.81 20.23
C GLN A 359 16.09 8.67 19.07
N ARG A 360 15.15 7.72 19.13
CA ARG A 360 14.12 7.53 18.11
C ARG A 360 13.09 8.66 18.15
N GLU A 361 12.67 9.07 19.34
CA GLU A 361 11.74 10.18 19.51
C GLU A 361 12.35 11.48 19.01
N LEU A 362 13.65 11.72 19.25
CA LEU A 362 14.37 12.85 18.69
C LEU A 362 14.36 12.83 17.15
N ARG A 363 14.65 11.68 16.53
CA ARG A 363 14.54 11.53 15.06
C ARG A 363 13.13 11.79 14.56
N ARG A 364 12.10 11.34 15.29
CA ARG A 364 10.68 11.59 14.94
C ARG A 364 10.31 13.07 15.05
N LEU A 365 10.80 13.78 16.07
CA LEU A 365 10.63 15.23 16.21
C LEU A 365 11.33 15.99 15.08
N GLU A 366 12.54 15.60 14.67
CA GLU A 366 13.23 16.19 13.52
C GLU A 366 12.42 16.04 12.23
N LYS A 367 11.76 14.89 12.03
CA LYS A 367 10.86 14.68 10.89
C LYS A 367 9.60 15.54 10.97
N LEU A 368 9.00 15.68 12.16
CA LEU A 368 7.87 16.58 12.37
C LEU A 368 8.25 18.02 12.04
N LEU A 369 9.46 18.45 12.42
CA LEU A 369 10.00 19.76 12.09
C LEU A 369 10.12 19.96 10.57
N GLY A 370 10.62 18.96 9.84
CA GLY A 370 10.65 18.99 8.37
C GLY A 370 9.25 19.15 7.75
N LEU A 371 8.25 18.44 8.27
CA LEU A 371 6.85 18.60 7.85
C LEU A 371 6.28 19.98 8.18
N ALA A 372 6.66 20.55 9.33
CA ALA A 372 6.22 21.88 9.74
C ALA A 372 6.71 22.97 8.77
N TYR A 373 7.98 22.91 8.33
CA TYR A 373 8.50 23.82 7.30
C TYR A 373 7.85 23.58 5.93
N ALA A 374 7.59 22.33 5.55
CA ALA A 374 6.95 22.02 4.27
C ALA A 374 5.49 22.52 4.22
N TYR A 375 4.78 22.48 5.35
CA TYR A 375 3.39 22.91 5.45
C TYR A 375 3.22 24.42 5.35
N GLU A 376 4.24 25.19 5.74
CA GLU A 376 4.18 26.65 5.87
C GLU A 376 3.71 27.37 4.59
N ALA A 377 4.15 26.88 3.42
CA ALA A 377 3.74 27.43 2.12
C ALA A 377 2.24 27.26 1.82
N THR A 378 1.58 26.33 2.49
CA THR A 378 0.15 26.00 2.33
C THR A 378 -0.66 26.20 3.61
N ALA A 379 -0.07 26.87 4.60
CA ALA A 379 -0.67 26.99 5.92
C ALA A 379 -1.99 27.79 5.85
N THR A 380 -3.02 27.23 6.48
CA THR A 380 -4.32 27.90 6.64
C THR A 380 -4.38 28.66 7.97
N THR A 381 -5.46 29.38 8.20
CA THR A 381 -5.70 30.07 9.48
C THR A 381 -6.10 29.11 10.62
N ARG A 382 -6.28 27.81 10.35
CA ARG A 382 -6.71 26.82 11.35
C ARG A 382 -5.54 25.90 11.72
N PRO A 383 -5.04 25.97 12.97
CA PRO A 383 -3.98 25.07 13.42
C PRO A 383 -4.29 23.57 13.24
N ARG A 384 -5.56 23.17 13.32
CA ARG A 384 -5.99 21.78 13.08
C ARG A 384 -5.70 21.26 11.66
N ASP A 385 -5.63 22.12 10.65
CA ASP A 385 -5.34 21.68 9.28
C ASP A 385 -3.89 21.15 9.18
N PHE A 386 -2.98 21.64 10.03
CA PHE A 386 -1.63 21.06 10.17
C PHE A 386 -1.66 19.66 10.79
N LEU A 387 -2.53 19.40 11.77
CA LEU A 387 -2.69 18.05 12.32
C LEU A 387 -3.14 17.10 11.21
N GLN A 388 -4.17 17.47 10.46
CA GLN A 388 -4.65 16.67 9.34
C GLN A 388 -3.54 16.45 8.30
N PHE A 389 -2.75 17.47 7.99
CA PHE A 389 -1.59 17.33 7.12
C PHE A 389 -0.61 16.28 7.68
N VAL A 390 -0.15 16.39 8.93
CA VAL A 390 0.79 15.45 9.55
C VAL A 390 0.23 14.02 9.60
N GLU A 391 -1.05 13.86 9.93
CA GLU A 391 -1.73 12.55 9.97
C GLU A 391 -1.73 11.84 8.62
N THR A 392 -1.76 12.60 7.51
CA THR A 392 -1.72 12.04 6.15
C THR A 392 -0.30 11.73 5.65
N GLN A 393 0.74 12.23 6.32
CA GLN A 393 2.13 12.00 5.90
C GLN A 393 2.69 10.69 6.43
N LYS A 394 3.33 9.92 5.55
CA LYS A 394 4.17 8.78 5.93
C LYS A 394 5.63 9.15 5.83
N VAL A 395 6.41 8.85 6.87
CA VAL A 395 7.83 9.19 6.93
C VAL A 395 8.67 7.93 7.08
N ARG A 396 9.58 7.73 6.12
CA ARG A 396 10.57 6.65 6.14
C ARG A 396 11.61 6.94 7.22
N ASP A 397 11.91 5.94 8.04
CA ASP A 397 13.08 5.97 8.92
C ASP A 397 14.31 5.57 8.08
N PRO A 398 15.38 6.39 8.02
CA PRO A 398 16.59 6.06 7.26
C PRO A 398 17.38 4.88 7.82
N SER A 399 17.05 4.37 9.02
CA SER A 399 17.43 3.01 9.42
C SER A 399 16.77 2.04 8.45
N ALA A 400 17.52 1.55 7.45
CA ALA A 400 17.08 0.42 6.64
C ALA A 400 17.09 -0.81 7.56
N ALA A 401 16.04 -0.94 8.37
CA ALA A 401 15.82 -2.14 9.16
C ALA A 401 15.92 -3.34 8.21
N ASP A 402 16.77 -4.30 8.59
CA ASP A 402 16.88 -5.56 7.86
C ASP A 402 15.53 -6.29 7.85
N VAL A 403 14.63 -5.98 8.80
CA VAL A 403 13.25 -6.46 8.88
C VAL A 403 12.24 -5.41 8.39
N ARG A 404 11.44 -5.79 7.40
CA ARG A 404 10.31 -4.97 6.90
C ARG A 404 9.01 -5.73 7.01
N VAL A 405 8.02 -5.12 7.65
CA VAL A 405 6.67 -5.67 7.78
C VAL A 405 5.74 -4.93 6.83
N MET A 406 5.00 -5.65 5.99
CA MET A 406 4.15 -5.03 4.98
C MET A 406 2.99 -5.92 4.55
N THR A 407 1.99 -5.30 3.95
CA THR A 407 0.95 -6.06 3.26
C THR A 407 1.50 -6.72 2.00
N VAL A 408 0.94 -7.86 1.59
CA VAL A 408 1.31 -8.52 0.33
C VAL A 408 1.25 -7.57 -0.87
N HIS A 409 0.26 -6.68 -0.92
CA HIS A 409 0.13 -5.67 -1.99
C HIS A 409 1.33 -4.72 -2.08
N GLN A 410 1.86 -4.28 -0.94
CA GLN A 410 3.05 -3.42 -0.89
C GLN A 410 4.32 -4.17 -1.30
N SER A 411 4.33 -5.50 -1.21
CA SER A 411 5.48 -6.33 -1.56
C SER A 411 5.64 -6.56 -3.07
N LYS A 412 4.63 -6.26 -3.88
CA LYS A 412 4.69 -6.45 -5.33
C LYS A 412 5.87 -5.66 -5.91
N GLY A 413 6.69 -6.35 -6.72
CA GLY A 413 7.95 -5.80 -7.27
C GLY A 413 9.16 -5.90 -6.34
N LEU A 414 8.98 -6.09 -5.03
CA LEU A 414 10.07 -6.25 -4.06
C LEU A 414 10.58 -7.70 -3.99
N GLN A 415 11.72 -7.88 -3.32
CA GLN A 415 12.31 -9.19 -2.99
C GLN A 415 13.06 -9.10 -1.66
N PHE A 416 13.12 -10.23 -0.96
CA PHE A 416 13.83 -10.38 0.29
C PHE A 416 14.61 -11.69 0.31
N ASP A 417 15.74 -11.69 1.01
CA ASP A 417 16.52 -12.92 1.22
C ASP A 417 15.67 -13.97 1.94
N ILE A 418 14.91 -13.50 2.95
CA ILE A 418 13.98 -14.28 3.75
C ILE A 418 12.59 -13.66 3.65
N VAL A 419 11.57 -14.49 3.39
CA VAL A 419 10.16 -14.07 3.49
C VAL A 419 9.46 -14.91 4.54
N VAL A 420 8.80 -14.24 5.46
CA VAL A 420 7.89 -14.86 6.43
C VAL A 420 6.46 -14.47 6.03
N VAL A 421 5.64 -15.44 5.67
CA VAL A 421 4.21 -15.23 5.39
C VAL A 421 3.41 -15.73 6.59
N THR A 422 2.60 -14.83 7.14
CA THR A 422 1.65 -15.12 8.23
C THR A 422 0.24 -14.66 7.84
N GLU A 423 -0.72 -14.69 8.77
CA GLU A 423 -2.16 -14.48 8.50
C GLU A 423 -2.77 -15.45 7.46
N LEU A 424 -2.19 -16.64 7.30
CA LEU A 424 -2.65 -17.66 6.35
C LEU A 424 -4.02 -18.25 6.72
N GLU A 425 -4.47 -18.09 7.97
CA GLU A 425 -5.77 -18.52 8.51
C GLU A 425 -6.97 -17.68 8.00
N THR A 426 -6.73 -16.64 7.19
CA THR A 426 -7.82 -15.82 6.64
C THR A 426 -8.54 -16.57 5.52
N ASP A 427 -9.87 -16.51 5.50
CA ASP A 427 -10.69 -17.04 4.41
C ASP A 427 -10.19 -16.56 3.05
N LEU A 428 -10.21 -17.46 2.06
CA LEU A 428 -9.80 -17.18 0.68
C LEU A 428 -10.58 -15.97 0.16
N ILE A 429 -11.91 -16.04 0.22
CA ILE A 429 -12.80 -14.95 -0.18
C ILE A 429 -13.26 -14.20 1.07
N GLY A 430 -12.84 -12.95 1.18
CA GLY A 430 -13.21 -12.05 2.27
C GLY A 430 -14.58 -11.40 2.07
N GLN A 431 -14.68 -10.11 2.41
CA GLN A 431 -15.91 -9.35 2.23
C GLN A 431 -16.19 -9.13 0.76
N ARG A 432 -17.29 -9.69 0.28
CA ARG A 432 -17.77 -9.58 -1.09
C ARG A 432 -18.39 -8.21 -1.36
N ASP A 433 -18.20 -7.71 -2.57
CA ASP A 433 -18.89 -6.50 -3.03
C ASP A 433 -20.41 -6.69 -3.03
N GLN A 434 -21.11 -5.61 -2.66
CA GLN A 434 -22.58 -5.59 -2.64
C GLN A 434 -23.19 -5.55 -4.04
N LEU A 435 -22.39 -5.20 -5.04
CA LEU A 435 -22.77 -5.15 -6.44
C LEU A 435 -21.93 -6.14 -7.21
N VAL A 436 -22.54 -6.73 -8.23
CA VAL A 436 -21.89 -7.55 -9.22
C VAL A 436 -22.11 -6.90 -10.58
N THR A 437 -21.10 -6.94 -11.44
CA THR A 437 -21.12 -6.22 -12.72
C THR A 437 -20.87 -7.18 -13.86
N GLY A 438 -21.47 -6.89 -15.02
CA GLY A 438 -21.34 -7.68 -16.23
C GLY A 438 -20.90 -6.80 -17.39
N ARG A 439 -20.23 -7.44 -18.35
CA ARG A 439 -19.74 -6.82 -19.58
C ARG A 439 -20.09 -7.71 -20.78
N PRO A 440 -20.31 -7.15 -21.99
CA PRO A 440 -20.50 -7.95 -23.21
C PRO A 440 -19.23 -8.68 -23.67
N SER A 441 -18.06 -8.07 -23.43
CA SER A 441 -16.74 -8.62 -23.73
C SER A 441 -15.72 -8.16 -22.68
N ARG A 442 -14.52 -8.76 -22.69
CA ARG A 442 -13.45 -8.49 -21.70
C ARG A 442 -13.00 -7.02 -21.70
N THR A 443 -13.07 -6.35 -22.84
CA THR A 443 -12.65 -4.95 -23.02
C THR A 443 -13.82 -3.97 -23.14
N SER A 444 -15.07 -4.45 -23.18
CA SER A 444 -16.25 -3.60 -23.23
C SER A 444 -16.54 -2.94 -21.87
N PRO A 445 -17.17 -1.75 -21.88
CA PRO A 445 -17.66 -1.13 -20.64
C PRO A 445 -18.72 -2.01 -19.97
N ILE A 446 -18.91 -1.78 -18.67
CA ILE A 446 -19.96 -2.42 -17.88
C ILE A 446 -21.32 -2.05 -18.47
N ASP A 447 -22.12 -3.07 -18.80
CA ASP A 447 -23.47 -2.92 -19.36
C ASP A 447 -24.56 -3.38 -18.37
N ARG A 448 -24.18 -4.20 -17.39
CA ARG A 448 -25.09 -4.80 -16.42
C ARG A 448 -24.55 -4.61 -15.01
N VAL A 449 -25.46 -4.31 -14.10
CA VAL A 449 -25.19 -4.24 -12.66
C VAL A 449 -26.34 -4.91 -11.94
N CYS A 450 -26.03 -5.75 -10.97
CA CYS A 450 -27.01 -6.34 -10.07
C CYS A 450 -26.53 -6.25 -8.63
N ARG A 451 -27.45 -6.13 -7.68
CA ARG A 451 -27.08 -6.35 -6.28
C ARG A 451 -26.74 -7.82 -6.06
N ARG A 452 -25.74 -8.09 -5.23
CA ARG A 452 -25.37 -9.45 -4.86
C ARG A 452 -26.59 -10.12 -4.18
N ALA A 453 -26.89 -11.35 -4.58
CA ALA A 453 -28.08 -12.09 -4.15
C ALA A 453 -27.70 -13.45 -3.54
N SER A 454 -28.59 -14.02 -2.74
CA SER A 454 -28.42 -15.37 -2.18
C SER A 454 -28.53 -16.44 -3.26
N LYS A 455 -28.06 -17.66 -2.98
CA LYS A 455 -28.04 -18.75 -3.97
C LYS A 455 -29.44 -19.11 -4.48
N GLU A 456 -30.41 -19.09 -3.58
CA GLU A 456 -31.82 -19.38 -3.90
C GLU A 456 -32.37 -18.35 -4.89
N VAL A 457 -32.02 -17.07 -4.69
CA VAL A 457 -32.44 -16.00 -5.61
C VAL A 457 -31.69 -16.10 -6.93
N ARG A 458 -30.39 -16.40 -6.92
CA ARG A 458 -29.58 -16.57 -8.15
C ARG A 458 -30.17 -17.66 -9.05
N ALA A 459 -30.59 -18.80 -8.48
CA ALA A 459 -31.17 -19.91 -9.23
C ALA A 459 -32.46 -19.55 -9.98
N LEU A 460 -33.17 -18.49 -9.56
CA LEU A 460 -34.39 -18.00 -10.21
C LEU A 460 -34.12 -16.99 -11.33
N LEU A 461 -32.88 -16.53 -11.49
CA LEU A 461 -32.51 -15.56 -12.52
C LEU A 461 -32.24 -16.25 -13.86
N PRO A 462 -32.38 -15.55 -15.00
CA PRO A 462 -31.96 -16.08 -16.29
C PRO A 462 -30.48 -16.46 -16.30
N GLU A 463 -30.10 -17.44 -17.11
CA GLU A 463 -28.72 -17.97 -17.16
C GLU A 463 -27.66 -16.87 -17.39
N SER A 464 -27.96 -15.88 -18.23
CA SER A 464 -27.08 -14.74 -18.49
C SER A 464 -26.80 -13.87 -17.26
N TRP A 465 -27.72 -13.83 -16.29
CA TRP A 465 -27.53 -13.16 -15.00
C TRP A 465 -26.89 -14.08 -13.97
N GLN A 466 -27.13 -15.40 -14.03
CA GLN A 466 -26.44 -16.36 -13.16
C GLN A 466 -24.93 -16.34 -13.41
N ARG A 467 -24.52 -16.37 -14.69
CA ARG A 467 -23.11 -16.28 -15.10
C ARG A 467 -22.39 -15.07 -14.51
N LEU A 468 -23.07 -13.93 -14.41
CA LEU A 468 -22.52 -12.70 -13.82
C LEU A 468 -22.12 -12.88 -12.35
N PHE A 469 -22.84 -13.69 -11.56
CA PHE A 469 -22.44 -14.00 -10.18
C PHE A 469 -21.31 -15.00 -10.13
N THR A 470 -21.30 -15.98 -11.05
CA THR A 470 -20.22 -16.97 -11.15
C THR A 470 -18.91 -16.28 -11.54
N GLU A 471 -18.90 -15.43 -12.57
CA GLU A 471 -17.74 -14.64 -12.99
C GLU A 471 -17.20 -13.76 -11.85
N ALA A 472 -18.09 -13.14 -11.07
CA ALA A 472 -17.68 -12.36 -9.89
C ALA A 472 -17.03 -13.23 -8.81
N ASP A 473 -17.60 -14.41 -8.51
CA ASP A 473 -17.03 -15.34 -7.53
C ASP A 473 -15.70 -15.95 -8.04
N GLU A 474 -15.54 -16.14 -9.35
CA GLU A 474 -14.29 -16.56 -9.99
C GLU A 474 -13.20 -15.49 -9.89
N LEU A 475 -13.55 -14.22 -10.13
CA LEU A 475 -12.64 -13.09 -10.01
C LEU A 475 -12.14 -12.91 -8.56
N ASP A 476 -13.05 -12.98 -7.58
CA ASP A 476 -12.74 -12.90 -6.15
C ASP A 476 -11.72 -13.99 -5.74
N MET A 477 -11.88 -15.21 -6.27
CA MET A 477 -10.96 -16.32 -6.01
C MET A 477 -9.62 -16.13 -6.74
N ALA A 478 -9.63 -15.74 -8.01
CA ALA A 478 -8.42 -15.50 -8.80
C ALA A 478 -7.54 -14.44 -8.13
N GLU A 479 -8.11 -13.31 -7.70
CA GLU A 479 -7.36 -12.27 -6.97
C GLU A 479 -6.74 -12.82 -5.68
N SER A 480 -7.47 -13.68 -4.96
CA SER A 480 -6.98 -14.31 -3.73
C SER A 480 -5.79 -15.24 -4.00
N LEU A 481 -5.84 -16.06 -5.05
CA LEU A 481 -4.72 -16.90 -5.47
C LEU A 481 -3.52 -16.06 -5.93
N CYS A 482 -3.77 -14.97 -6.65
CA CYS A 482 -2.73 -14.02 -7.04
C CYS A 482 -2.03 -13.39 -5.82
N VAL A 483 -2.79 -13.07 -4.76
CA VAL A 483 -2.21 -12.59 -3.49
C VAL A 483 -1.29 -13.64 -2.88
N LEU A 484 -1.72 -14.91 -2.77
CA LEU A 484 -0.86 -15.96 -2.27
C LEU A 484 0.39 -16.15 -3.14
N TYR A 485 0.23 -16.14 -4.47
CA TYR A 485 1.31 -16.27 -5.43
C TYR A 485 2.35 -15.16 -5.29
N VAL A 486 1.89 -13.90 -5.20
CA VAL A 486 2.77 -12.76 -4.97
C VAL A 486 3.53 -12.94 -3.66
N ALA A 487 2.86 -13.35 -2.57
CA ALA A 487 3.49 -13.52 -1.26
C ALA A 487 4.64 -14.54 -1.28
N VAL A 488 4.41 -15.74 -1.82
CA VAL A 488 5.42 -16.82 -1.78
C VAL A 488 6.55 -16.61 -2.80
N THR A 489 6.33 -15.81 -3.86
CA THR A 489 7.34 -15.50 -4.87
C THR A 489 8.27 -14.34 -4.50
N ARG A 490 8.09 -13.71 -3.33
CA ARG A 490 8.99 -12.62 -2.87
C ARG A 490 10.33 -13.14 -2.34
N ALA A 491 10.42 -14.42 -1.98
CA ALA A 491 11.61 -15.02 -1.38
C ALA A 491 12.72 -15.27 -2.39
N ILE A 492 13.96 -14.92 -2.03
CA ILE A 492 15.17 -15.29 -2.78
C ILE A 492 15.68 -16.64 -2.27
N HIS A 493 16.01 -16.73 -0.98
CA HIS A 493 16.64 -17.90 -0.39
C HIS A 493 15.68 -18.68 0.51
N ALA A 494 14.96 -17.99 1.39
CA ALA A 494 14.14 -18.65 2.41
C ALA A 494 12.68 -18.21 2.42
N LEU A 495 11.76 -19.18 2.53
CA LEU A 495 10.32 -18.97 2.68
C LEU A 495 9.80 -19.70 3.92
N HIS A 496 9.32 -18.94 4.90
CA HIS A 496 8.71 -19.46 6.12
C HIS A 496 7.20 -19.19 6.08
N LEU A 497 6.41 -20.26 6.08
CA LEU A 497 4.95 -20.20 6.12
C LEU A 497 4.49 -20.56 7.53
N ILE A 498 3.80 -19.62 8.21
CA ILE A 498 3.37 -19.80 9.60
C ILE A 498 1.85 -19.83 9.66
N VAL A 499 1.31 -20.95 10.17
CA VAL A 499 -0.13 -21.22 10.35
C VAL A 499 -0.48 -21.45 11.83
N GLY A 500 -1.76 -21.45 12.18
CA GLY A 500 -2.19 -21.98 13.47
C GLY A 500 -2.07 -23.51 13.51
N PRO A 501 -1.93 -24.13 14.70
CA PRO A 501 -2.01 -25.58 14.82
C PRO A 501 -3.41 -26.08 14.51
N SER A 502 -3.51 -27.34 14.10
CA SER A 502 -4.78 -28.02 13.90
C SER A 502 -5.63 -28.02 15.18
N SER A 503 -6.89 -27.59 15.04
CA SER A 503 -7.88 -27.75 16.12
C SER A 503 -8.15 -29.22 16.38
N GLU A 504 -8.36 -29.62 17.63
CA GLU A 504 -8.72 -30.99 18.03
C GLU A 504 -9.98 -31.51 17.33
N THR A 505 -10.88 -30.61 16.97
CA THR A 505 -12.15 -30.90 16.29
C THR A 505 -12.11 -30.69 14.77
N GLU A 506 -10.93 -30.39 14.20
CA GLU A 506 -10.75 -30.22 12.75
C GLU A 506 -11.08 -31.52 12.01
N ARG A 507 -12.17 -31.50 11.23
CA ARG A 507 -12.61 -32.62 10.39
C ARG A 507 -12.20 -32.48 8.93
N SER A 508 -11.96 -31.25 8.50
CA SER A 508 -11.63 -30.90 7.12
C SER A 508 -10.83 -29.61 7.08
N LEU A 509 -10.01 -29.45 6.04
CA LEU A 509 -9.26 -28.22 5.82
C LEU A 509 -10.19 -27.04 5.55
N HIS A 510 -9.89 -25.92 6.21
CA HIS A 510 -10.60 -24.67 6.00
C HIS A 510 -10.25 -24.04 4.64
N LYS A 511 -11.20 -23.29 4.07
CA LYS A 511 -11.01 -22.53 2.81
C LYS A 511 -10.18 -21.26 3.06
N THR A 512 -8.93 -21.44 3.46
CA THR A 512 -7.96 -20.38 3.78
C THR A 512 -6.67 -20.58 2.98
N PHE A 513 -5.76 -19.60 2.97
CA PHE A 513 -4.44 -19.82 2.37
C PHE A 513 -3.68 -20.92 3.10
N GLY A 514 -3.82 -21.02 4.42
CA GLY A 514 -3.24 -22.10 5.22
C GLY A 514 -3.78 -23.46 4.82
N GLY A 515 -5.09 -23.57 4.54
CA GLY A 515 -5.70 -24.79 4.03
C GLY A 515 -5.15 -25.21 2.66
N LEU A 516 -5.02 -24.27 1.71
CA LEU A 516 -4.41 -24.54 0.40
C LEU A 516 -2.95 -25.00 0.52
N VAL A 517 -2.16 -24.28 1.32
CA VAL A 517 -0.74 -24.59 1.53
C VAL A 517 -0.58 -25.96 2.22
N ARG A 518 -1.41 -26.28 3.21
CA ARG A 518 -1.42 -27.60 3.87
C ARG A 518 -1.83 -28.72 2.91
N ALA A 519 -2.88 -28.52 2.12
CA ALA A 519 -3.27 -29.49 1.10
C ALA A 519 -2.12 -29.80 0.13
N ALA A 520 -1.41 -28.76 -0.33
CA ALA A 520 -0.36 -28.92 -1.34
C ALA A 520 1.00 -29.40 -0.79
N LEU A 521 1.34 -29.09 0.46
CA LEU A 521 2.67 -29.39 1.02
C LEU A 521 2.67 -30.60 1.98
N THR A 522 1.52 -30.97 2.54
CA THR A 522 1.43 -31.99 3.59
C THR A 522 0.26 -32.96 3.36
N ASP A 523 -0.29 -33.03 2.15
CA ASP A 523 -1.48 -33.84 1.82
C ASP A 523 -2.68 -33.60 2.78
N GLY A 524 -2.77 -32.40 3.36
CA GLY A 524 -3.82 -32.02 4.31
C GLY A 524 -3.68 -32.60 5.72
N GLU A 525 -2.55 -33.20 6.07
CA GLU A 525 -2.28 -33.73 7.41
C GLU A 525 -2.45 -32.67 8.53
N ARG A 526 -2.79 -33.15 9.73
CA ARG A 526 -2.93 -32.32 10.93
C ARG A 526 -1.55 -31.86 11.41
N ILE A 527 -1.47 -30.61 11.84
CA ILE A 527 -0.21 -30.03 12.32
C ILE A 527 -0.31 -29.78 13.82
N GLU A 528 0.57 -30.45 14.56
CA GLU A 528 0.70 -30.25 16.01
C GLU A 528 1.31 -28.89 16.34
N PRO A 529 1.02 -28.31 17.52
CA PRO A 529 1.62 -27.04 17.95
C PRO A 529 3.15 -27.06 17.89
N GLN A 530 3.74 -26.00 17.31
CA GLN A 530 5.20 -25.85 17.11
C GLN A 530 5.86 -26.89 16.19
N ALA A 531 5.08 -27.74 15.51
CA ALA A 531 5.62 -28.70 14.56
C ALA A 531 5.97 -28.03 13.23
N ILE A 532 7.07 -28.49 12.63
CA ILE A 532 7.40 -28.23 11.22
C ILE A 532 6.75 -29.35 10.41
N ALA A 533 5.68 -29.03 9.69
CA ALA A 533 4.91 -30.00 8.92
C ALA A 533 5.49 -30.25 7.52
N PHE A 534 6.24 -29.27 7.00
CA PHE A 534 6.95 -29.37 5.73
C PHE A 534 8.31 -28.71 5.85
N GLU A 535 9.34 -29.36 5.33
CA GLU A 535 10.70 -28.84 5.25
C GLU A 535 11.31 -29.22 3.89
N HIS A 536 11.96 -28.27 3.22
CA HIS A 536 12.66 -28.51 1.97
C HIS A 536 13.88 -27.58 1.88
N GLY A 537 15.02 -28.12 1.42
CA GLY A 537 16.28 -27.40 1.32
C GLY A 537 17.17 -27.49 2.57
N ASP A 538 18.05 -26.52 2.75
CA ASP A 538 19.03 -26.47 3.85
C ASP A 538 18.70 -25.36 4.83
N LYS A 539 18.35 -25.73 6.08
CA LYS A 539 18.06 -24.78 7.15
C LYS A 539 19.21 -23.85 7.52
N HIS A 540 20.45 -24.18 7.13
CA HIS A 540 21.64 -23.34 7.32
C HIS A 540 22.11 -22.68 6.01
N TRP A 541 21.22 -22.52 5.02
CA TRP A 541 21.54 -21.87 3.74
C TRP A 541 22.30 -20.54 3.87
N TYR A 542 22.09 -19.80 4.97
CA TYR A 542 22.73 -18.50 5.23
C TYR A 542 24.24 -18.60 5.50
N GLU A 543 24.75 -19.78 5.89
CA GLU A 543 26.20 -20.01 6.05
C GLU A 543 26.91 -20.06 4.69
N ASN A 544 26.21 -20.54 3.66
CA ASN A 544 26.69 -20.57 2.30
C ASN A 544 25.52 -20.32 1.34
N PRO A 545 25.15 -19.06 1.05
CA PRO A 545 24.01 -18.76 0.18
C PRO A 545 24.26 -19.16 -1.30
N GLY A 546 25.46 -19.63 -1.63
CA GLY A 546 25.81 -20.17 -2.93
C GLY A 546 26.22 -19.12 -3.98
N VAL A 547 26.25 -17.83 -3.61
CA VAL A 547 26.80 -16.73 -4.43
C VAL A 547 27.51 -15.69 -3.57
N GLU A 548 28.66 -15.19 -4.05
CA GLU A 548 29.41 -14.09 -3.45
C GLU A 548 28.51 -12.86 -3.29
N ARG A 549 28.46 -12.33 -2.06
CA ARG A 549 27.75 -11.09 -1.76
C ARG A 549 28.32 -9.99 -2.66
N THR A 550 27.56 -9.55 -3.65
CA THR A 550 27.66 -8.14 -4.05
C THR A 550 27.40 -7.37 -2.76
N ALA A 551 28.46 -6.78 -2.22
CA ALA A 551 28.45 -6.11 -0.92
C ALA A 551 27.18 -5.26 -0.80
N ARG A 552 26.59 -5.28 0.40
CA ARG A 552 25.56 -4.34 0.84
C ARG A 552 25.73 -3.05 0.07
N ARG A 553 24.68 -2.60 -0.63
CA ARG A 553 24.45 -1.17 -0.81
C ARG A 553 24.25 -0.56 0.58
N THR A 554 25.33 -0.50 1.36
CA THR A 554 25.68 0.74 2.03
C THR A 554 25.51 1.81 0.96
N SER A 555 25.06 2.99 1.36
CA SER A 555 25.20 4.17 0.52
C SER A 555 26.69 4.34 0.22
N SER A 556 27.24 3.57 -0.73
CA SER A 556 28.35 4.01 -1.51
C SER A 556 27.74 5.18 -2.26
N THR A 557 28.22 6.38 -1.91
CA THR A 557 28.59 7.30 -2.96
C THR A 557 29.29 6.46 -4.00
N ALA A 558 28.54 6.01 -5.01
CA ALA A 558 29.13 5.39 -6.17
C ALA A 558 30.27 6.35 -6.57
N PRO A 559 31.50 5.85 -6.85
CA PRO A 559 32.37 6.65 -7.67
C PRO A 559 31.51 7.03 -8.87
N THR A 560 31.46 8.31 -9.18
CA THR A 560 30.88 8.78 -10.42
C THR A 560 31.74 8.19 -11.53
N GLU A 561 31.62 6.89 -11.80
CA GLU A 561 31.87 6.36 -13.12
C GLU A 561 30.87 7.12 -13.97
N SER A 562 31.41 8.08 -14.71
CA SER A 562 30.66 8.76 -15.74
C SER A 562 30.03 7.66 -16.57
N LEU A 563 28.72 7.48 -16.43
CA LEU A 563 27.92 6.91 -17.50
C LEU A 563 28.24 7.83 -18.67
N THR A 564 29.18 7.43 -19.53
CA THR A 564 29.35 8.06 -20.84
C THR A 564 27.93 8.08 -21.41
N PRO A 565 27.36 9.27 -21.62
CA PRO A 565 25.99 9.38 -22.06
C PRO A 565 25.85 8.48 -23.28
N LEU A 566 24.93 7.52 -23.25
CA LEU A 566 24.51 6.87 -24.47
C LEU A 566 24.14 8.01 -25.43
N PRO A 567 24.82 8.15 -26.58
CA PRO A 567 24.50 9.21 -27.51
C PRO A 567 23.14 8.89 -28.11
N VAL A 568 22.08 9.31 -27.43
CA VAL A 568 20.73 9.35 -27.95
C VAL A 568 20.73 10.42 -29.03
N ARG A 569 21.00 10.01 -30.28
CA ARG A 569 20.81 10.87 -31.44
C ARG A 569 19.30 11.07 -31.63
N LEU A 570 18.75 12.06 -30.93
CA LEU A 570 17.45 12.60 -31.27
C LEU A 570 17.52 13.05 -32.73
N ALA A 571 16.57 12.63 -33.55
CA ALA A 571 16.46 13.11 -34.92
C ALA A 571 16.45 14.65 -34.91
N ALA A 572 17.13 15.27 -35.87
CA ALA A 572 17.09 16.72 -36.02
C ALA A 572 15.62 17.17 -36.06
N PRO A 573 15.24 18.23 -35.32
CA PRO A 573 13.89 18.75 -35.40
C PRO A 573 13.59 19.05 -36.86
N ALA A 574 12.55 18.42 -37.40
CA ALA A 574 12.06 18.74 -38.73
C ALA A 574 11.90 20.26 -38.83
N GLU A 575 12.29 20.85 -39.97
CA GLU A 575 12.23 22.28 -40.21
C GLU A 575 10.92 22.87 -39.67
N ARG A 576 11.05 23.71 -38.64
CA ARG A 576 9.94 24.30 -37.90
C ARG A 576 8.98 24.97 -38.89
N ARG A 577 7.77 24.42 -39.04
CA ARG A 577 6.65 25.19 -39.60
C ARG A 577 6.26 26.26 -38.57
N SER A 578 6.76 27.47 -38.74
CA SER A 578 6.34 28.63 -37.94
C SER A 578 4.87 28.91 -38.20
N ARG A 579 4.03 28.69 -37.19
CA ARG A 579 2.68 29.26 -37.18
C ARG A 579 2.84 30.73 -36.80
N ASN A 580 2.41 31.63 -37.67
CA ASN A 580 2.34 33.08 -37.44
C ASN A 580 1.38 33.42 -36.29
N LEU A 581 1.67 32.96 -35.09
CA LEU A 581 0.97 33.27 -33.85
C LEU A 581 2.03 33.77 -32.86
N GLU A 582 1.95 35.06 -32.53
CA GLU A 582 2.77 35.66 -31.48
C GLU A 582 2.54 34.92 -30.17
N ARG A 583 3.59 34.26 -29.66
CA ARG A 583 3.60 33.75 -28.29
C ARG A 583 3.95 34.89 -27.35
N VAL A 584 3.00 35.32 -26.55
CA VAL A 584 3.27 36.18 -25.39
C VAL A 584 3.58 35.27 -24.20
N SER A 585 4.80 35.37 -23.65
CA SER A 585 5.16 34.70 -22.40
C SER A 585 4.50 35.40 -21.20
N PRO A 586 3.98 34.68 -20.19
CA PRO A 586 3.33 35.28 -19.01
C PRO A 586 4.24 36.18 -18.15
N SER A 587 5.56 36.16 -18.37
CA SER A 587 6.57 36.92 -17.63
C SER A 587 6.69 38.40 -18.02
N GLY A 588 5.81 38.91 -18.88
CA GLY A 588 5.86 40.30 -19.39
C GLY A 588 4.87 41.28 -18.76
N LEU A 589 4.10 40.89 -17.74
CA LEU A 589 2.99 41.71 -17.23
C LEU A 589 3.20 42.40 -15.87
N GLU A 590 4.36 42.28 -15.23
CA GLU A 590 4.64 43.07 -14.03
C GLU A 590 5.99 43.77 -14.16
N GLY A 591 5.94 45.00 -14.69
CA GLY A 591 7.02 45.96 -14.57
C GLY A 591 7.04 46.54 -13.16
N GLY A 592 8.22 46.54 -12.54
CA GLY A 592 8.49 47.19 -11.25
C GLY A 592 9.96 47.14 -10.91
N SER A 593 10.69 48.17 -11.32
CA SER A 593 12.13 48.37 -11.16
C SER A 593 12.62 48.47 -9.70
N ARG A 594 13.75 47.80 -9.41
CA ARG A 594 14.75 48.03 -8.33
C ARG A 594 14.23 48.19 -6.88
N VAL A 595 14.59 47.23 -6.03
CA VAL A 595 15.76 47.30 -5.11
C VAL A 595 16.48 45.96 -5.16
#